data_AF-A0A3D4QTI6-F1
#
_entry.id   AF-A0A3D4QTI6-F1
#
_cell.length_a   1.000
_cell.length_b   1.000
_cell.length_c   1.000
_cell.angle_alpha   90.00
_cell.angle_beta   90.00
_cell.angle_gamma   90.00
#
_symmetry.space_group_name_H-M   'P 1'
#
loop_
_entity.id
_entity.type
_entity.pdbx_description
1 polymer ?
#
loop_
_entity_poly.entity_id
_entity_poly.type
_entity_poly.pdbx_seq_one_letter_code
_entity_poly.pdbx_strand_id
1 'polypeptide(L)'
;MNDGTDSFTYSYNQFNFLTEIRKNGTVDSTFLYDARGNQISETTKKDFGGTLKDVTSNYTYDTGNRMIGTTISATGETTQNISNHSKVMDSG
;
A
#
# COMPACT_ATOMS: atom_id res chain seq x y z
N MET A 1 -7.98 7.47 22.64
CA MET A 1 -9.39 7.78 22.29
C MET A 1 -9.33 8.88 21.24
N ASN A 2 -9.97 8.68 20.08
CA ASN A 2 -10.12 9.72 19.07
C ASN A 2 -11.17 10.69 19.60
N ASP A 3 -10.79 11.91 19.92
CA ASP A 3 -11.66 12.96 20.46
C ASP A 3 -12.61 13.56 19.40
N GLY A 4 -12.64 12.97 18.20
CA GLY A 4 -13.49 13.40 17.09
C GLY A 4 -12.96 14.65 16.38
N THR A 5 -11.73 15.09 16.68
CA THR A 5 -11.10 16.24 16.00
C THR A 5 -10.31 15.87 14.75
N ASP A 6 -10.16 14.57 14.48
CA ASP A 6 -9.44 14.09 13.30
C ASP A 6 -10.11 14.57 12.01
N SER A 7 -9.34 15.29 11.21
CA SER A 7 -9.69 15.72 9.85
C SER A 7 -8.94 14.89 8.83
N PHE A 8 -9.64 14.49 7.76
CA PHE A 8 -9.06 13.73 6.67
C PHE A 8 -9.20 14.47 5.34
N THR A 9 -8.13 14.51 4.55
CA THR A 9 -8.17 14.96 3.16
C THR A 9 -7.70 13.84 2.24
N TYR A 10 -8.27 13.80 1.04
CA TYR A 10 -8.04 12.75 0.05
C TYR A 10 -7.65 13.39 -1.28
N SER A 11 -6.52 12.97 -1.83
CA SER A 11 -6.00 13.47 -3.10
C SER A 11 -6.12 12.39 -4.16
N TYR A 12 -6.58 12.74 -5.36
CA TYR A 12 -6.78 11.80 -6.46
C TYR A 12 -5.97 12.23 -7.69
N ASN A 13 -5.50 11.25 -8.48
CA ASN A 13 -4.90 11.54 -9.79
C ASN A 13 -5.98 11.79 -10.87
N GLN A 14 -5.56 12.10 -12.10
CA GLN A 14 -6.47 12.37 -13.24
C GLN A 14 -7.38 11.19 -13.63
N PHE A 15 -7.06 9.97 -13.18
CA PHE A 15 -7.85 8.75 -13.41
C PHE A 15 -8.77 8.42 -12.23
N ASN A 16 -8.90 9.35 -11.26
CA ASN A 16 -9.67 9.20 -10.03
C ASN A 16 -9.15 8.08 -9.11
N PHE A 17 -7.86 7.74 -9.18
CA PHE A 17 -7.23 6.86 -8.19
C PHE A 17 -6.75 7.67 -7.00
N LEU A 18 -7.03 7.18 -5.79
CA LEU A 18 -6.58 7.79 -4.53
C LEU A 18 -5.05 7.73 -4.46
N THR A 19 -4.38 8.85 -4.22
CA THR A 19 -2.90 8.93 -4.20
C THR A 19 -2.34 9.33 -2.84
N GLU A 20 -3.11 10.03 -2.03
CA GLU A 20 -2.69 10.49 -0.71
C GLU A 20 -3.90 10.60 0.22
N ILE A 21 -3.74 10.12 1.45
CA ILE A 21 -4.61 10.45 2.59
C ILE A 21 -3.77 11.28 3.55
N ARG A 22 -4.30 12.42 3.99
CA ARG A 22 -3.74 13.17 5.12
C ARG A 22 -4.66 13.10 6.31
N LYS A 23 -4.07 12.90 7.49
CA LYS A 23 -4.72 13.02 8.79
C LYS A 23 -4.20 14.26 9.49
N ASN A 24 -5.09 15.20 9.83
CA ASN A 24 -4.74 16.46 10.50
C ASN A 24 -3.62 17.23 9.77
N GLY A 25 -3.71 17.30 8.44
CA GLY A 25 -2.73 17.97 7.57
C GLY A 25 -1.42 17.20 7.32
N THR A 26 -1.18 16.09 8.03
CA THR A 26 0.01 15.25 7.88
C THR A 26 -0.29 14.06 6.99
N VAL A 27 0.65 13.69 6.10
CA VAL A 27 0.51 12.49 5.26
C VAL A 27 0.40 11.25 6.14
N ASP A 28 -0.71 10.54 5.98
CA ASP A 28 -0.99 9.28 6.68
C ASP A 28 -0.70 8.09 5.77
N SER A 29 -1.16 8.16 4.52
CA SER A 29 -0.98 7.11 3.52
C SER A 29 -0.71 7.67 2.11
N THR A 30 0.12 6.98 1.32
CA THR A 30 0.37 7.30 -0.11
C THR A 30 0.26 6.06 -0.97
N PHE A 31 -0.21 6.21 -2.21
CA PHE A 31 -0.50 5.10 -3.12
C PHE A 31 0.06 5.37 -4.53
N LEU A 32 0.59 4.33 -5.18
CA LEU A 32 1.07 4.38 -6.57
C LEU A 32 0.42 3.27 -7.39
N TYR A 33 0.22 3.55 -8.68
CA TYR A 33 -0.47 2.67 -9.61
C TYR A 33 0.35 2.48 -10.90
N ASP A 34 0.27 1.30 -11.50
CA ASP A 34 0.76 1.06 -12.86
C ASP A 34 -0.18 1.66 -13.91
N ALA A 35 0.24 1.63 -15.17
CA ALA A 35 -0.55 2.15 -16.30
C ALA A 35 -1.87 1.39 -16.54
N ARG A 36 -2.04 0.18 -15.98
CA ARG A 36 -3.26 -0.62 -16.05
C ARG A 36 -4.20 -0.34 -14.87
N GLY A 37 -3.78 0.51 -13.92
CA GLY A 37 -4.53 0.85 -12.71
C GLY A 37 -4.34 -0.12 -11.55
N ASN A 38 -3.37 -1.04 -11.62
CA ASN A 38 -3.04 -1.88 -10.48
C ASN A 38 -2.23 -1.07 -9.47
N GLN A 39 -2.60 -1.12 -8.18
CA GLN A 39 -1.83 -0.46 -7.12
C GLN A 39 -0.51 -1.21 -6.93
N ILE A 40 0.62 -0.56 -7.21
CA ILE A 40 1.96 -1.17 -7.12
C ILE A 40 2.68 -0.85 -5.82
N SER A 41 2.24 0.18 -5.10
CA SER A 41 2.83 0.56 -3.81
C SER A 41 1.79 1.24 -2.92
N GLU A 42 1.90 0.98 -1.63
CA GLU A 42 1.24 1.73 -0.55
C GLU A 42 2.26 1.96 0.56
N THR A 43 2.28 3.17 1.10
CA THR A 43 3.03 3.49 2.33
C THR A 43 2.06 4.07 3.34
N THR A 44 1.98 3.49 4.54
CA THR A 44 1.07 3.92 5.62
C THR A 44 1.81 4.07 6.93
N LYS A 45 1.44 5.06 7.74
CA LYS A 45 1.94 5.19 9.12
C LYS A 45 1.29 4.15 10.03
N LYS A 46 2.10 3.29 10.66
CA LYS A 46 1.64 2.33 11.67
C LYS A 46 2.36 2.55 12.99
N ASP A 47 1.63 2.36 14.08
CA ASP A 47 2.19 2.40 15.43
C ASP A 47 2.90 1.08 15.76
N PHE A 48 4.18 1.19 16.17
CA PHE A 48 4.99 0.10 16.68
C PHE A 48 5.32 0.37 18.15
N GLY A 49 4.33 0.25 19.03
CA GLY A 49 4.51 0.43 20.46
C GLY A 49 4.79 1.89 20.85
N GLY A 50 4.05 2.84 20.25
CA GLY A 50 4.18 4.27 20.49
C GLY A 50 5.14 4.99 19.54
N THR A 51 5.82 4.27 18.65
CA THR A 51 6.62 4.86 17.56
C THR A 51 5.91 4.66 16.23
N LEU A 52 5.51 5.76 15.59
CA LEU A 52 4.98 5.70 14.23
C LEU A 52 6.13 5.38 13.24
N LYS A 53 5.92 4.36 12.42
CA LYS A 53 6.82 3.99 11.32
C LYS A 53 6.04 3.97 10.02
N ASP A 54 6.74 4.32 8.94
CA ASP A 54 6.23 4.09 7.60
C ASP A 54 6.35 2.60 7.28
N VAL A 55 5.24 2.01 6.85
CA VAL A 55 5.16 0.63 6.37
C VAL A 55 4.83 0.66 4.90
N THR A 56 5.74 0.19 4.07
CA THR A 56 5.59 0.15 2.62
C THR A 56 5.31 -1.29 2.16
N SER A 57 4.17 -1.46 1.48
CA SER A 57 3.80 -2.66 0.76
C SER A 57 3.97 -2.42 -0.74
N ASN A 58 4.80 -3.23 -1.41
CA ASN A 58 4.89 -3.25 -2.86
C ASN A 58 4.18 -4.48 -3.42
N TYR A 59 3.48 -4.31 -4.53
CA TYR A 59 2.67 -5.35 -5.14
C TYR A 59 3.16 -5.65 -6.56
N THR A 60 3.20 -6.93 -6.91
CA THR A 60 3.59 -7.42 -8.24
C THR A 60 2.44 -8.20 -8.86
N TYR A 61 2.26 -8.00 -10.16
CA TYR A 61 1.14 -8.55 -10.93
C TYR A 61 1.66 -9.26 -12.17
N ASP A 62 0.96 -10.32 -12.58
CA ASP A 62 1.20 -10.95 -13.87
C ASP A 62 0.55 -10.15 -15.03
N THR A 63 0.65 -10.70 -16.24
CA THR A 63 0.07 -10.10 -17.45
C THR A 63 -1.46 -10.05 -17.43
N GLY A 64 -2.10 -10.91 -16.64
CA GLY A 64 -3.56 -10.98 -16.46
C GLY A 64 -4.08 -10.13 -15.29
N ASN A 65 -3.29 -9.19 -14.75
CA ASN A 65 -3.62 -8.35 -13.60
C ASN A 65 -3.88 -9.13 -12.29
N ARG A 66 -3.35 -10.35 -12.17
CA ARG A 66 -3.43 -11.12 -10.92
C ARG A 66 -2.23 -10.78 -10.05
N MET A 67 -2.47 -10.44 -8.78
CA MET A 67 -1.39 -10.19 -7.81
C MET A 67 -0.67 -11.50 -7.50
N ILE A 68 0.63 -11.56 -7.78
CA ILE A 68 1.48 -12.74 -7.60
C ILE A 68 2.49 -12.59 -6.45
N GLY A 69 2.68 -11.38 -5.94
CA GLY A 69 3.57 -11.17 -4.82
C GLY A 69 3.43 -9.80 -4.17
N THR A 70 3.79 -9.79 -2.90
CA THR A 70 3.81 -8.62 -2.03
C THR A 70 5.10 -8.61 -1.24
N THR A 71 5.77 -7.46 -1.15
CA THR A 71 6.88 -7.24 -0.22
C THR A 71 6.48 -6.18 0.78
N ILE A 72 6.63 -6.44 2.07
CA ILE A 72 6.31 -5.50 3.15
C ILE A 72 7.60 -5.13 3.86
N SER A 73 7.85 -3.84 3.98
CA SER A 73 8.98 -3.30 4.74
C SER A 73 8.49 -2.22 5.69
N ALA A 74 9.12 -2.10 6.85
CA ALA A 74 8.92 -0.99 7.76
C ALA A 74 10.28 -0.39 8.09
N THR A 75 10.34 0.93 8.29
CA THR A 75 11.62 1.61 8.55
C THR A 75 12.34 1.00 9.76
N GLY A 76 13.56 0.52 9.53
CA GLY A 76 14.38 -0.13 10.56
C GLY A 76 13.98 -1.57 10.92
N GLU A 77 13.10 -2.20 10.14
CA GLU A 77 12.65 -3.59 10.35
C GLU A 77 13.06 -4.50 9.17
N THR A 78 12.95 -5.81 9.38
CA THR A 78 13.19 -6.81 8.33
C THR A 78 12.09 -6.77 7.27
N THR A 79 12.47 -6.90 5.99
CA THR A 79 11.51 -7.02 4.88
C THR A 79 10.89 -8.42 4.86
N GLN A 80 9.57 -8.49 4.75
CA GLN A 80 8.81 -9.73 4.57
C GLN A 80 8.38 -9.88 3.12
N ASN A 81 8.56 -11.07 2.56
CA ASN A 81 8.10 -11.41 1.22
C ASN A 81 6.94 -12.40 1.32
N ILE A 82 5.79 -12.03 0.77
CA ILE A 82 4.58 -12.84 0.74
C ILE A 82 4.23 -13.05 -0.73
N SER A 83 4.45 -14.26 -1.24
CA SER A 83 4.12 -14.61 -2.62
C SER A 83 2.83 -15.41 -2.66
N ASN A 84 1.83 -14.90 -3.40
CA ASN A 84 0.71 -15.73 -3.81
C ASN A 84 1.18 -16.58 -4.98
N HIS A 85 1.82 -17.70 -4.68
CA HIS A 85 2.07 -18.72 -5.69
C HIS A 85 0.73 -19.35 -6.07
N SER A 86 -0.03 -18.69 -6.93
CA SER A 86 -1.10 -19.35 -7.66
C SER A 86 -0.39 -20.42 -8.50
N LYS A 87 -0.46 -21.67 -8.06
CA LYS A 87 -0.04 -22.82 -8.85
C LYS A 87 -1.02 -22.88 -10.03
N VAL A 88 -0.82 -22.03 -11.03
CA VAL A 88 -1.42 -22.23 -12.34
C VAL A 88 -0.67 -23.44 -12.86
N MET A 89 -1.23 -24.62 -12.62
CA MET A 89 -0.89 -25.78 -13.41
C MET A 89 -1.27 -25.40 -14.84
N ASP A 90 -0.28 -24.97 -15.61
CA ASP A 90 -0.38 -25.09 -17.06
C ASP A 90 -0.28 -26.59 -17.34
N SER A 91 -1.44 -27.21 -17.52
CA SER A 91 -1.57 -28.61 -17.92
C SER A 91 -2.01 -28.64 -19.37
N GLY A 92 -1.10 -29.09 -20.25
CA GLY A 92 -1.40 -29.61 -21.57
C GLY A 92 -0.90 -28.77 -22.73
#